data_AF-M0QGU4-F1
#
_entry.id   AF-M0QGU4-F1
#
_cell.length_a   1.000
_cell.length_b   1.000
_cell.length_c   1.000
_cell.angle_alpha   90.00
_cell.angle_beta   90.00
_cell.angle_gamma   90.00
#
_symmetry.space_group_name_H-M   'P 1'
#
loop_
_entity.id
_entity.type
_entity.pdbx_description
1 polymer ?
#
loop_
_entity_poly.entity_id
_entity_poly.type
_entity_poly.pdbx_seq_one_letter_code
_entity_poly.pdbx_strand_id
1 'polypeptide(L)'
;MARDPRWSQLRASRRELRDATDELRSARIAEGRMPAPGRAPTILLAVAICAALALAVVVVAGWLGARSAYSDADYRRAAADRVSLLLSPDVGRPDRARRVLAGATGSFADEFAQSADGYTEFVRQNGTVAAGAVTGTGVAARAGESAEVIVVADVRFSGGGPTAGDAARGDRRFRLRVVVTPEGGVLKLAAVQYLP
;
A
#
# COMPACT_ATOMS: atom_id res chain seq x y z
N MET A 1 -47.60 12.72 42.94
CA MET A 1 -47.40 13.84 41.99
C MET A 1 -48.64 13.96 41.09
N ALA A 2 -49.56 14.87 41.40
CA ALA A 2 -50.75 15.11 40.58
C ALA A 2 -50.38 15.94 39.33
N ARG A 3 -50.75 15.49 38.13
CA ARG A 3 -50.52 16.22 36.88
C ARG A 3 -51.53 17.37 36.80
N ASP A 4 -51.02 18.60 36.77
CA ASP A 4 -51.81 19.82 36.73
C ASP A 4 -52.61 19.95 35.41
N PRO A 5 -53.96 20.02 35.46
CA PRO A 5 -54.85 19.96 34.29
C PRO A 5 -54.67 21.11 33.29
N ARG A 6 -54.01 22.21 33.70
CA ARG A 6 -53.67 23.33 32.81
C ARG A 6 -52.71 22.93 31.70
N TRP A 7 -51.81 21.98 31.94
CA TRP A 7 -50.85 21.51 30.93
C TRP A 7 -51.48 20.60 29.86
N SER A 8 -52.58 19.93 30.16
CA SER A 8 -53.34 19.18 29.14
C SER A 8 -54.15 20.11 28.26
N GLN A 9 -54.75 21.15 28.83
CA GLN A 9 -55.50 22.15 28.06
C GLN A 9 -54.59 22.92 27.09
N LEU A 10 -53.42 23.39 27.53
CA LEU A 10 -52.45 24.05 26.64
C LEU A 10 -51.95 23.15 25.50
N ARG A 11 -51.83 21.84 25.75
CA ARG A 11 -51.45 20.87 24.72
C ARG A 11 -52.59 20.61 23.73
N ALA A 12 -53.83 20.58 24.19
CA ALA A 12 -55.00 20.47 23.34
C ALA A 12 -55.16 21.71 22.45
N SER A 13 -55.11 22.91 23.02
CA SER A 13 -55.22 24.17 22.27
C SER A 13 -54.10 24.33 21.23
N ARG A 14 -52.88 23.87 21.54
CA ARG A 14 -51.76 23.90 20.58
C ARG A 14 -51.93 22.92 19.43
N ARG A 15 -52.60 21.79 19.63
CA ARG A 15 -52.92 20.83 18.56
C ARG A 15 -54.02 21.41 17.67
N GLU A 16 -55.07 21.92 18.28
CA GLU A 16 -56.18 22.57 17.58
C GLU A 16 -55.72 23.76 16.73
N LEU A 17 -54.80 24.58 17.25
CA LEU A 17 -54.19 25.67 16.49
C LEU A 17 -53.38 25.16 15.28
N ARG A 18 -52.65 24.04 15.41
CA ARG A 18 -51.87 23.43 14.31
C ARG A 18 -52.78 22.83 13.26
N ASP A 19 -53.80 22.09 13.68
CA ASP A 19 -54.78 21.47 12.79
C ASP A 19 -55.53 22.56 12.02
N ALA A 20 -55.95 23.64 12.69
CA ALA A 20 -56.57 24.78 12.05
C ALA A 20 -55.64 25.50 11.06
N THR A 21 -54.33 25.58 11.33
CA THR A 21 -53.38 26.18 10.38
C THR A 21 -53.15 25.29 9.16
N ASP A 22 -53.07 23.98 9.33
CA ASP A 22 -52.93 23.02 8.23
C ASP A 22 -54.20 22.95 7.37
N GLU A 23 -55.38 23.03 7.99
CA GLU A 23 -56.67 23.09 7.30
C GLU A 23 -56.77 24.37 6.44
N LEU A 24 -56.47 25.54 7.01
CA LEU A 24 -56.40 26.81 6.26
C LEU A 24 -55.40 26.75 5.11
N ARG A 25 -54.28 26.06 5.30
CA ARG A 25 -53.26 25.89 4.25
C ARG A 25 -53.78 24.99 3.14
N SER A 26 -54.43 23.88 3.47
CA SER A 26 -55.03 22.96 2.50
C SER A 26 -56.16 23.62 1.69
N ALA A 27 -57.01 24.41 2.34
CA ALA A 27 -58.07 25.18 1.70
C ALA A 27 -57.51 26.22 0.71
N ARG A 28 -56.45 26.97 1.08
CA ARG A 28 -55.81 27.94 0.17
C ARG A 28 -55.12 27.27 -1.02
N ILE A 29 -54.60 26.06 -0.86
CA ILE A 29 -54.03 25.27 -1.95
C ILE A 29 -55.14 24.79 -2.89
N ALA A 30 -56.27 24.30 -2.35
CA ALA A 30 -57.43 23.88 -3.13
C ALA A 30 -58.08 25.04 -3.91
N GLU A 31 -58.07 26.24 -3.33
CA GLU A 31 -58.50 27.49 -3.99
C GLU A 31 -57.48 28.05 -4.99
N GLY A 32 -56.31 27.41 -5.15
CA GLY A 32 -55.26 27.87 -6.06
C GLY A 32 -54.59 29.18 -5.67
N ARG A 33 -54.84 29.69 -4.45
CA ARG A 33 -54.24 30.94 -3.92
C ARG A 33 -52.81 30.75 -3.42
N MET A 34 -52.37 29.51 -3.21
CA MET A 34 -50.99 29.16 -2.90
C MET A 34 -50.54 27.92 -3.70
N PRO A 35 -49.33 27.93 -4.29
CA PRO A 35 -48.78 26.72 -4.89
C PRO A 35 -48.52 25.68 -3.79
N ALA A 36 -48.92 24.43 -4.02
CA ALA A 36 -48.62 23.33 -3.11
C ALA A 36 -47.09 23.23 -2.93
N PRO A 37 -46.58 22.96 -1.71
CA PRO A 37 -45.15 22.72 -1.54
C PRO A 37 -44.76 21.49 -2.36
N GLY A 38 -44.12 21.71 -3.50
CA GLY A 38 -43.61 20.63 -4.32
C GLY A 38 -42.61 19.83 -3.48
N ARG A 39 -42.68 18.50 -3.54
CA ARG A 39 -41.64 17.62 -2.96
C ARG A 39 -40.31 17.72 -3.71
N ALA A 40 -40.31 18.40 -4.86
CA ALA A 40 -39.15 18.60 -5.73
C ALA A 40 -37.94 19.29 -5.04
N PRO A 41 -38.06 20.45 -4.37
CA PRO A 41 -36.94 21.07 -3.64
C PRO A 41 -36.39 20.19 -2.50
N THR A 42 -37.23 19.43 -1.80
CA THR A 42 -36.78 18.52 -0.73
C THR A 42 -36.05 17.29 -1.29
N ILE A 43 -36.48 16.76 -2.43
CA ILE A 43 -35.80 15.66 -3.12
C ILE A 43 -34.45 16.14 -3.67
N LEU A 44 -34.41 17.33 -4.28
CA LEU A 44 -33.17 17.94 -4.78
C LEU A 44 -32.14 18.14 -3.66
N LEU A 45 -32.58 18.63 -2.49
CA LEU A 45 -31.71 18.81 -1.33
C LEU A 45 -31.19 17.47 -0.80
N ALA A 46 -32.03 16.45 -0.71
CA ALA A 46 -31.62 15.11 -0.28
C ALA A 46 -30.60 14.49 -1.25
N VAL A 47 -30.84 14.63 -2.56
CA VAL A 47 -29.90 14.18 -3.61
C VAL A 47 -28.57 14.93 -3.50
N ALA A 48 -28.59 16.24 -3.28
CA ALA A 48 -27.38 17.04 -3.10
C ALA A 48 -26.56 16.61 -1.87
N ILE A 49 -27.24 16.30 -0.76
CA ILE A 49 -26.58 15.79 0.46
C ILE A 49 -25.97 14.41 0.21
N CYS A 50 -26.70 13.49 -0.43
CA CYS A 50 -26.18 12.17 -0.79
C CYS A 50 -24.96 12.27 -1.72
N ALA A 51 -25.01 13.17 -2.71
CA ALA A 51 -23.89 13.41 -3.62
C ALA A 51 -22.67 13.98 -2.87
N ALA A 52 -22.87 14.93 -1.96
CA ALA A 52 -21.80 15.50 -1.14
C ALA A 52 -21.15 14.44 -0.22
N LEU A 53 -21.95 13.57 0.39
CA LEU A 53 -21.46 12.46 1.21
C LEU A 53 -20.68 11.44 0.37
N ALA A 54 -21.18 11.07 -0.82
CA ALA A 54 -20.47 10.17 -1.72
C ALA A 54 -19.10 10.76 -2.13
N LEU A 55 -19.07 12.06 -2.43
CA LEU A 55 -17.84 12.76 -2.79
C LEU A 55 -16.85 12.84 -1.62
N ALA A 56 -17.34 13.08 -0.40
CA ALA A 56 -16.54 13.02 0.82
C ALA A 56 -15.94 11.62 1.03
N VAL A 57 -16.71 10.55 0.81
CA VAL A 57 -16.22 9.17 0.90
C VAL A 57 -15.13 8.90 -0.15
N VAL A 58 -15.29 9.36 -1.39
CA VAL A 58 -14.27 9.21 -2.43
C VAL A 58 -12.98 9.96 -2.07
N VAL A 59 -13.10 11.18 -1.56
CA VAL A 59 -11.94 11.99 -1.11
C VAL A 59 -11.22 11.31 0.06
N VAL A 60 -11.96 10.81 1.06
CA VAL A 60 -11.39 10.11 2.22
C VAL A 60 -10.76 8.78 1.78
N ALA A 61 -11.43 7.99 0.94
CA ALA A 61 -10.87 6.76 0.40
C ALA A 61 -9.60 7.01 -0.42
N GLY A 62 -9.57 8.06 -1.24
CA GLY A 62 -8.38 8.51 -1.96
C GLY A 62 -7.26 8.95 -1.03
N TRP A 63 -7.58 9.63 0.07
CA TRP A 63 -6.61 10.07 1.06
C TRP A 63 -6.03 8.91 1.88
N LEU A 64 -6.85 7.93 2.28
CA LEU A 64 -6.36 6.71 2.93
C LEU A 64 -5.52 5.86 1.97
N GLY A 65 -5.92 5.75 0.69
CA GLY A 65 -5.15 5.04 -0.33
C GLY A 65 -3.82 5.72 -0.69
N ALA A 66 -3.74 7.04 -0.56
CA ALA A 66 -2.53 7.82 -0.80
C ALA A 66 -1.52 7.77 0.36
N ARG A 67 -1.91 7.25 1.54
CA ARG A 67 -1.02 7.14 2.69
C ARG A 67 -0.15 5.89 2.54
N SER A 68 0.99 6.03 1.87
CA SER A 68 1.98 4.95 1.80
C SER A 68 2.37 4.52 3.21
N ALA A 69 2.12 3.26 3.57
CA ALA A 69 2.50 2.70 4.87
C ALA A 69 4.02 2.76 5.12
N TYR A 70 4.82 2.84 4.04
CA TYR A 70 6.27 2.81 4.08
C TYR A 70 6.90 4.10 3.52
N SER A 71 7.91 4.59 4.22
CA SER A 71 8.72 5.73 3.80
C SER A 71 9.85 5.32 2.85
N ASP A 72 10.50 6.29 2.19
CA ASP A 72 11.67 6.00 1.33
C ASP A 72 12.84 5.44 2.13
N ALA A 73 12.91 5.75 3.43
CA ALA A 73 13.89 5.13 4.31
C ALA A 73 13.61 3.63 4.51
N ASP A 74 12.34 3.23 4.56
CA ASP A 74 11.95 1.83 4.77
C ASP A 74 12.24 0.99 3.51
N TYR A 75 11.92 1.51 2.33
CA TYR A 75 12.28 0.85 1.07
C TYR A 75 13.80 0.70 0.89
N ARG A 76 14.58 1.75 1.21
CA ARG A 76 16.05 1.71 1.15
C ARG A 76 16.64 0.66 2.10
N ARG A 77 16.16 0.61 3.34
CA ARG A 77 16.60 -0.39 4.33
C ARG A 77 16.23 -1.80 3.88
N ALA A 78 14.97 -2.02 3.49
CA ALA A 78 14.53 -3.32 3.03
C ALA A 78 15.31 -3.81 1.80
N ALA A 79 15.57 -2.92 0.83
CA ALA A 79 16.39 -3.24 -0.33
C ALA A 79 17.84 -3.61 0.07
N ALA A 80 18.48 -2.81 0.93
CA ALA A 80 19.84 -3.08 1.40
C ALA A 80 19.94 -4.43 2.12
N ASP A 81 19.03 -4.69 3.07
CA ASP A 81 19.04 -5.91 3.87
C ASP A 81 18.84 -7.15 2.99
N ARG A 82 17.88 -7.11 2.06
CA ARG A 82 17.58 -8.25 1.20
C ARG A 82 18.62 -8.48 0.13
N VAL A 83 19.16 -7.43 -0.47
CA VAL A 83 20.27 -7.57 -1.43
C VAL A 83 21.54 -8.07 -0.72
N SER A 84 21.82 -7.63 0.50
CA SER A 84 22.95 -8.18 1.28
C SER A 84 22.80 -9.68 1.55
N LEU A 85 21.56 -10.14 1.79
CA LEU A 85 21.23 -11.55 1.98
C LEU A 85 21.52 -12.37 0.72
N LEU A 86 21.26 -11.80 -0.47
CA LEU A 86 21.53 -12.39 -1.78
C LEU A 86 23.03 -12.45 -2.12
N LEU A 87 23.77 -11.38 -1.83
CA LEU A 87 25.16 -11.23 -2.27
C LEU A 87 26.19 -11.90 -1.35
N SER A 88 25.80 -12.36 -0.16
CA SER A 88 26.68 -13.09 0.74
C SER A 88 26.30 -14.58 0.77
N PRO A 89 27.04 -15.48 0.09
CA PRO A 89 26.88 -16.92 0.23
C PRO A 89 27.47 -17.35 1.58
N ASP A 90 26.62 -17.73 2.53
CA ASP A 90 27.05 -18.43 3.74
C ASP A 90 26.87 -19.92 3.48
N VAL A 91 27.98 -20.58 3.20
CA VAL A 91 28.06 -22.00 2.83
C VAL A 91 27.61 -22.93 3.96
N GLY A 92 27.41 -22.42 5.19
CA GLY A 92 27.03 -23.20 6.37
C GLY A 92 25.52 -23.27 6.66
N ARG A 93 24.63 -22.70 5.83
CA ARG A 93 23.18 -22.64 6.13
C ARG A 93 22.28 -23.19 5.02
N PRO A 94 21.74 -24.42 5.15
CA PRO A 94 20.85 -25.01 4.15
C PRO A 94 19.52 -24.28 4.00
N ASP A 95 19.04 -23.58 5.04
CA ASP A 95 17.77 -22.84 5.01
C ASP A 95 17.85 -21.49 4.27
N ARG A 96 19.00 -21.10 3.71
CA ARG A 96 19.17 -19.76 3.13
C ARG A 96 18.31 -19.51 1.90
N ALA A 97 18.19 -20.49 1.00
CA ALA A 97 17.31 -20.39 -0.16
C ALA A 97 15.86 -20.11 0.27
N ARG A 98 15.39 -20.78 1.34
CA ARG A 98 14.07 -20.53 1.93
C ARG A 98 13.93 -19.09 2.47
N ARG A 99 14.96 -18.54 3.10
CA ARG A 99 14.93 -17.13 3.58
C ARG A 99 14.92 -16.12 2.44
N VAL A 100 15.64 -16.38 1.35
CA VAL A 100 15.60 -15.53 0.16
C VAL A 100 14.22 -15.56 -0.46
N LEU A 101 13.62 -16.74 -0.62
CA LEU A 101 12.26 -16.92 -1.13
C LEU A 101 11.21 -16.26 -0.22
N ALA A 102 11.35 -16.37 1.11
CA ALA A 102 10.46 -15.69 2.05
C ALA A 102 10.49 -14.15 1.90
N GLY A 103 11.63 -13.62 1.44
CA GLY A 103 11.82 -12.21 1.14
C GLY A 103 11.55 -11.80 -0.31
N ALA A 104 11.09 -12.73 -1.16
CA ALA A 104 10.80 -12.54 -2.57
C ALA A 104 9.29 -12.59 -2.84
N THR A 105 8.86 -11.91 -3.89
CA THR A 105 7.51 -11.95 -4.45
C THR A 105 7.59 -11.77 -5.96
N GLY A 106 6.47 -11.87 -6.67
CA GLY A 106 6.41 -11.66 -8.12
C GLY A 106 7.43 -12.48 -8.92
N SER A 107 7.93 -11.91 -10.02
CA SER A 107 8.81 -12.62 -10.96
C SER A 107 10.13 -13.05 -10.34
N PHE A 108 10.68 -12.28 -9.39
CA PHE A 108 11.91 -12.65 -8.71
C PHE A 108 11.75 -13.93 -7.88
N ALA A 109 10.59 -14.15 -7.24
CA ALA A 109 10.35 -15.39 -6.51
C ALA A 109 10.34 -16.61 -7.45
N ASP A 110 9.69 -16.47 -8.62
CA ASP A 110 9.59 -17.53 -9.62
C ASP A 110 10.96 -17.87 -10.24
N GLU A 111 11.68 -16.84 -10.70
CA GLU A 111 13.01 -16.99 -11.31
C GLU A 111 14.04 -17.57 -10.34
N PHE A 112 14.01 -17.12 -9.08
CA PHE A 112 14.90 -17.62 -8.05
C PHE A 112 14.57 -19.06 -7.67
N ALA A 113 13.29 -19.42 -7.54
CA ALA A 113 12.89 -20.79 -7.25
C ALA A 113 13.36 -21.76 -8.34
N GLN A 114 13.24 -21.38 -9.62
CA GLN A 114 13.70 -22.19 -10.75
C GLN A 114 15.23 -22.35 -10.79
N SER A 115 15.97 -21.37 -10.28
CA SER A 115 17.44 -21.33 -10.32
C SER A 115 18.10 -21.80 -9.02
N ALA A 116 17.32 -22.01 -7.94
CA ALA A 116 17.83 -22.31 -6.60
C ALA A 116 18.60 -23.63 -6.52
N ASP A 117 18.14 -24.66 -7.25
CA ASP A 117 18.80 -25.96 -7.30
C ASP A 117 20.17 -25.87 -7.98
N GLY A 118 20.25 -25.11 -9.09
CA GLY A 118 21.50 -24.84 -9.80
C GLY A 118 22.48 -23.96 -9.01
N TYR A 119 21.98 -22.96 -8.28
CA TYR A 119 22.79 -22.10 -7.42
C TYR A 119 23.43 -22.87 -6.26
N THR A 120 22.65 -23.74 -5.60
CA THR A 120 23.15 -24.60 -4.51
C THR A 120 24.28 -25.50 -5.00
N GLU A 121 24.12 -26.08 -6.18
CA GLU A 121 25.13 -26.94 -6.79
C GLU A 121 26.38 -26.15 -7.24
N PHE A 122 26.21 -24.96 -7.82
CA PHE A 122 27.32 -24.08 -8.21
C PHE A 122 28.14 -23.61 -7.01
N VAL A 123 27.47 -23.21 -5.92
CA VAL A 123 28.11 -22.81 -4.65
C VAL A 123 28.84 -24.00 -4.02
N ARG A 124 28.24 -25.20 -4.06
CA ARG A 124 28.87 -26.44 -3.56
C ARG A 124 30.11 -26.84 -4.36
N GLN A 125 30.04 -26.77 -5.70
CA GLN A 125 31.12 -27.21 -6.60
C GLN A 125 32.28 -26.21 -6.65
N ASN A 126 32.00 -24.91 -6.71
CA ASN A 126 33.03 -23.89 -6.89
C ASN A 126 33.55 -23.34 -5.57
N GLY A 127 32.88 -23.61 -4.44
CA GLY A 127 33.38 -23.45 -3.06
C GLY A 127 33.87 -22.05 -2.68
N THR A 128 33.77 -21.08 -3.57
CA THR A 128 34.48 -19.82 -3.52
C THR A 128 33.61 -18.88 -4.38
N VAL A 129 32.93 -17.83 -3.94
CA VAL A 129 33.18 -16.82 -2.91
C VAL A 129 31.93 -15.94 -2.73
N ALA A 130 31.81 -15.14 -1.66
CA ALA A 130 31.97 -13.68 -1.74
C ALA A 130 31.23 -12.94 -0.63
N ALA A 131 31.93 -12.22 0.25
CA ALA A 131 31.25 -11.27 1.11
C ALA A 131 30.83 -10.07 0.25
N GLY A 132 29.54 -9.97 -0.04
CA GLY A 132 28.94 -8.80 -0.69
C GLY A 132 28.49 -7.78 0.33
N ALA A 133 28.99 -6.55 0.23
CA ALA A 133 28.61 -5.42 1.08
C ALA A 133 27.85 -4.37 0.26
N VAL A 134 26.65 -3.99 0.71
CA VAL A 134 25.90 -2.88 0.12
C VAL A 134 26.55 -1.57 0.56
N THR A 135 27.00 -0.76 -0.39
CA THR A 135 27.67 0.53 -0.15
C THR A 135 26.76 1.73 -0.33
N GLY A 136 25.61 1.56 -0.99
CA GLY A 136 24.62 2.62 -1.12
C GLY A 136 23.27 2.14 -1.63
N THR A 137 22.22 2.89 -1.27
CA THR A 137 20.86 2.68 -1.77
C THR A 137 20.16 4.00 -2.04
N GLY A 138 19.34 4.05 -3.09
CA GLY A 138 18.53 5.22 -3.43
C GLY A 138 17.21 4.81 -4.08
N VAL A 139 16.11 5.44 -3.68
CA VAL A 139 14.81 5.25 -4.35
C VAL A 139 14.85 6.00 -5.68
N ALA A 140 14.67 5.28 -6.79
CA ALA A 140 14.62 5.87 -8.13
C ALA A 140 13.20 6.27 -8.52
N ALA A 141 12.20 5.46 -8.17
CA ALA A 141 10.81 5.72 -8.48
C ALA A 141 9.87 5.10 -7.44
N ARG A 142 8.65 5.64 -7.32
CA ARG A 142 7.54 5.02 -6.59
C ARG A 142 6.39 4.74 -7.54
N ALA A 143 5.75 3.59 -7.36
CA ALA A 143 4.56 3.18 -8.10
C ALA A 143 3.55 2.55 -7.13
N GLY A 144 2.54 3.33 -6.72
CA GLY A 144 1.58 2.92 -5.69
C GLY A 144 2.29 2.59 -4.37
N GLU A 145 2.10 1.35 -3.90
CA GLU A 145 2.81 0.84 -2.72
C GLU A 145 4.15 0.18 -3.03
N SER A 146 4.61 0.16 -4.29
CA SER A 146 5.92 -0.37 -4.66
C SER A 146 6.94 0.75 -4.88
N ALA A 147 8.21 0.43 -4.71
CA ALA A 147 9.32 1.35 -4.99
C ALA A 147 10.42 0.67 -5.79
N GLU A 148 10.93 1.38 -6.80
CA GLU A 148 12.18 1.03 -7.47
C GLU A 148 13.35 1.61 -6.68
N VAL A 149 14.29 0.77 -6.30
CA VAL A 149 15.48 1.12 -5.53
C VAL A 149 16.72 0.72 -6.33
N ILE A 150 17.67 1.64 -6.45
CA ILE A 150 19.01 1.35 -6.95
C ILE A 150 19.88 0.99 -5.76
N VAL A 151 20.55 -0.15 -5.86
CA VAL A 151 21.46 -0.67 -4.84
C VAL A 151 22.85 -0.79 -5.45
N VAL A 152 23.84 -0.23 -4.76
CA VAL A 152 25.26 -0.36 -5.11
C VAL A 152 25.88 -1.30 -4.10
N ALA A 153 26.58 -2.32 -4.57
CA ALA A 153 27.23 -3.30 -3.72
C ALA A 153 28.63 -3.63 -4.24
N ASP A 154 29.58 -3.82 -3.34
CA ASP A 154 30.91 -4.32 -3.63
C ASP A 154 30.98 -5.80 -3.22
N VAL A 155 31.46 -6.66 -4.10
CA VAL A 155 31.51 -8.11 -3.92
C VAL A 155 32.96 -8.56 -4.04
N ARG A 156 33.45 -9.22 -2.99
CA ARG A 156 34.83 -9.72 -2.93
C ARG A 156 34.91 -11.16 -3.41
N PHE A 157 35.74 -11.46 -4.41
CA PHE A 157 36.01 -12.83 -4.81
C PHE A 157 37.33 -13.35 -4.17
N SER A 158 37.24 -14.37 -3.32
CA SER A 158 38.27 -15.18 -2.66
C SER A 158 38.17 -16.62 -3.19
N GLY A 159 38.53 -16.82 -4.47
CA GLY A 159 38.39 -18.10 -5.15
C GLY A 159 39.30 -18.25 -6.37
N GLY A 160 40.38 -19.02 -6.20
CA GLY A 160 41.25 -19.45 -7.29
C GLY A 160 40.78 -20.78 -7.87
N GLY A 161 39.91 -20.74 -8.88
CA GLY A 161 39.65 -21.88 -9.76
C GLY A 161 40.62 -21.89 -10.97
N PRO A 162 40.86 -23.04 -11.63
CA PRO A 162 41.84 -23.18 -12.72
C PRO A 162 41.55 -22.36 -13.99
N THR A 163 40.43 -21.64 -14.04
CA THR A 163 40.01 -20.76 -15.15
C THR A 163 39.98 -19.27 -14.77
N ALA A 164 40.41 -18.94 -13.55
CA ALA A 164 40.39 -17.59 -13.03
C ALA A 164 41.60 -16.78 -13.54
N GLY A 165 41.43 -16.09 -14.66
CA GLY A 165 42.38 -15.04 -15.09
C GLY A 165 42.51 -13.93 -14.03
N ASP A 166 43.48 -13.02 -14.19
CA ASP A 166 43.85 -12.00 -13.19
C ASP A 166 42.69 -11.08 -12.74
N ALA A 167 41.57 -11.05 -13.48
CA ALA A 167 40.34 -10.35 -13.12
C ALA A 167 39.54 -10.99 -11.97
N ALA A 168 39.85 -12.20 -11.53
CA ALA A 168 39.13 -12.92 -10.48
C ALA A 168 39.58 -12.59 -9.05
N ARG A 169 40.64 -11.76 -8.88
CA ARG A 169 41.22 -11.41 -7.58
C ARG A 169 40.84 -10.01 -7.06
N GLY A 170 39.84 -9.36 -7.64
CA GLY A 170 39.46 -7.98 -7.30
C GLY A 170 38.05 -7.83 -6.73
N ASP A 171 37.87 -6.88 -5.81
CA ASP A 171 36.55 -6.38 -5.40
C ASP A 171 35.82 -5.84 -6.63
N ARG A 172 34.64 -6.38 -6.94
CA ARG A 172 33.82 -5.91 -8.06
C ARG A 172 32.60 -5.18 -7.56
N ARG A 173 32.36 -3.99 -8.13
CA ARG A 173 31.18 -3.19 -7.87
C ARG A 173 30.03 -3.58 -8.79
N PHE A 174 28.87 -3.80 -8.21
CA PHE A 174 27.62 -4.11 -8.89
C PHE A 174 26.61 -2.99 -8.62
N ARG A 175 25.84 -2.65 -9.66
CA ARG A 175 24.66 -1.78 -9.56
C ARG A 175 23.45 -2.65 -9.86
N LEU A 176 22.48 -2.64 -8.96
CA LEU A 176 21.27 -3.43 -9.08
C LEU A 176 20.08 -2.49 -9.07
N ARG A 177 19.18 -2.67 -10.03
CA ARG A 177 17.82 -2.14 -9.97
C ARG A 177 16.95 -3.19 -9.31
N VAL A 178 16.32 -2.84 -8.20
CA VAL A 178 15.40 -3.73 -7.50
C VAL A 178 14.04 -3.09 -7.36
N VAL A 179 12.99 -3.89 -7.50
CA VAL A 179 11.62 -3.46 -7.19
C VAL A 179 11.25 -4.06 -5.84
N VAL A 180 10.82 -3.20 -4.92
CA VAL A 180 10.37 -3.59 -3.58
C VAL A 180 8.86 -3.40 -3.50
N THR A 181 8.15 -4.46 -3.15
CA THR A 181 6.69 -4.49 -3.06
C THR A 181 6.26 -5.03 -1.71
N PRO A 182 5.32 -4.37 -1.00
CA PRO A 182 4.75 -4.89 0.22
C PRO A 182 3.80 -6.04 -0.07
N GLU A 183 3.96 -7.14 0.65
CA GLU A 183 3.07 -8.29 0.60
C GLU A 183 2.93 -8.86 2.02
N GLY A 184 1.69 -8.97 2.51
CA GLY A 184 1.43 -9.42 3.89
C GLY A 184 2.05 -8.53 4.97
N GLY A 185 2.18 -7.22 4.70
CA GLY A 185 2.80 -6.26 5.63
C GLY A 185 4.32 -6.34 5.71
N VAL A 186 4.97 -7.05 4.79
CA VAL A 186 6.42 -7.18 4.70
C VAL A 186 6.90 -6.67 3.35
N LEU A 187 7.93 -5.83 3.35
CA LEU A 187 8.60 -5.40 2.12
C LEU A 187 9.41 -6.56 1.53
N LYS A 188 9.14 -6.92 0.28
CA LYS A 188 9.77 -8.03 -0.44
C LYS A 188 10.34 -7.58 -1.78
N LEU A 189 11.34 -8.31 -2.28
CA LEU A 189 11.91 -8.09 -3.61
C LEU A 189 11.00 -8.72 -4.67
N ALA A 190 10.43 -7.90 -5.54
CA ALA A 190 9.56 -8.33 -6.63
C ALA A 190 10.34 -8.58 -7.94
N ALA A 191 11.42 -7.82 -8.16
CA ALA A 191 12.30 -7.94 -9.32
C ALA A 191 13.72 -7.51 -8.94
N VAL A 192 14.73 -8.13 -9.55
CA VAL A 192 16.15 -7.77 -9.40
C VAL A 192 16.81 -7.80 -10.78
N GLN A 193 17.42 -6.70 -11.19
CA GLN A 193 18.08 -6.57 -12.48
C GLN A 193 19.48 -5.98 -12.30
N TYR A 194 20.48 -6.62 -12.92
CA TYR A 194 21.83 -6.08 -12.98
C TYR A 194 21.92 -4.91 -13.96
N LEU A 195 22.59 -3.84 -13.54
CA LEU A 195 22.91 -2.69 -14.36
C LEU A 195 24.42 -2.67 -14.66
N PRO A 196 24.84 -2.60 -15.94
CA PRO A 196 26.25 -2.48 -16.31
C PRO A 196 26.80 -1.11 -15.91
#